data_AF-A0A539D7P3-F1
#
_entry.id   AF-A0A539D7P3-F1
#
_cell.length_a   1.000
_cell.length_b   1.000
_cell.length_c   1.000
_cell.angle_alpha   90.00
_cell.angle_beta   90.00
_cell.angle_gamma   90.00
#
_symmetry.space_group_name_H-M   'P 1'
#
loop_
_entity.id
_entity.type
_entity.pdbx_description
1 polymer ?
#
loop_
_entity_poly.entity_id
_entity_poly.type
_entity_poly.pdbx_seq_one_letter_code
_entity_poly.pdbx_strand_id
1 'polypeptide(L)'
;MKYLAITVFAVSVVSLAACEKAVEAPFDRGVCYAVEVGAEGEAPRFNKVADNQPQIEFCAARLEEVRLRFLRMGGSRQEITGSYQGQFIFIDRGGVWLSQTLDGGRFNAMARTGDGRLANRPTPSRTRPHRPRPRRNRTNVEQAICGLRHKAGARLSKAR
;
A
#
# COMPACT_ATOMS: atom_id res chain seq x y z
N MET A 1 52.74 7.61 40.42
CA MET A 1 52.66 8.21 39.07
C MET A 1 52.18 7.16 38.05
N LYS A 2 50.90 6.75 38.07
CA LYS A 2 50.41 5.68 37.18
C LYS A 2 48.91 5.71 36.86
N TYR A 3 48.23 6.84 37.07
CA TYR A 3 46.77 6.94 36.89
C TYR A 3 46.34 8.27 36.23
N LEU A 4 47.13 8.79 35.29
CA LEU A 4 46.89 10.10 34.66
C LEU A 4 46.71 10.02 33.13
N ALA A 5 46.31 8.86 32.60
CA ALA A 5 46.21 8.64 31.15
C ALA A 5 44.87 8.07 30.67
N ILE A 6 43.80 8.09 31.50
CA ILE A 6 42.53 7.41 31.16
C ILE A 6 41.33 8.38 31.05
N THR A 7 41.48 9.68 31.28
CA THR A 7 40.34 10.60 31.45
C THR A 7 39.93 11.42 30.22
N VAL A 8 40.32 11.06 28.99
CA VAL A 8 40.01 11.88 27.78
C VAL A 8 39.02 11.21 26.79
N PHE A 9 38.60 9.97 27.02
CA PHE A 9 37.71 9.26 26.08
C PHE A 9 36.24 9.12 26.56
N ALA A 10 35.72 10.09 27.32
CA ALA A 10 34.44 9.93 28.01
C ALA A 10 33.30 10.88 27.60
N VAL A 11 33.44 11.73 26.57
CA VAL A 11 32.38 12.70 26.24
C VAL A 11 32.21 12.90 24.74
N SER A 12 31.75 11.88 24.02
CA SER A 12 31.34 12.06 22.62
C SER A 12 30.23 11.09 22.17
N VAL A 13 29.21 10.87 23.01
CA VAL A 13 28.07 10.00 22.62
C VAL A 13 26.68 10.51 23.04
N VAL A 14 26.52 11.80 23.34
CA VAL A 14 25.21 12.36 23.71
C VAL A 14 24.83 13.53 22.82
N SER A 15 24.34 13.23 21.61
CA SER A 15 23.61 14.21 20.79
C SER A 15 22.57 13.60 19.83
N LEU A 16 22.18 12.34 20.02
CA LEU A 16 21.04 11.73 19.30
C LEU A 16 19.71 11.82 20.05
N ALA A 17 19.63 12.63 21.11
CA ALA A 17 18.36 13.04 21.71
C ALA A 17 17.71 14.15 20.87
N ALA A 18 17.54 13.92 19.57
CA ALA A 18 16.39 14.47 18.87
C ALA A 18 15.18 13.74 19.46
N CYS A 19 14.67 14.27 20.57
CA CYS A 19 13.37 13.93 21.12
C CYS A 19 12.34 14.23 20.03
N GLU A 20 12.15 13.24 19.18
CA GLU A 20 11.07 13.06 18.22
C GLU A 20 9.78 13.25 19.01
N LYS A 21 9.20 14.47 18.95
CA LYS A 21 7.86 14.70 19.48
C LYS A 21 6.98 13.77 18.66
N ALA A 22 6.54 12.67 19.25
CA ALA A 22 5.64 11.73 18.59
C ALA A 22 4.46 12.54 18.07
N VAL A 23 4.35 12.63 16.75
CA VAL A 23 3.30 13.41 16.11
C VAL A 23 1.99 12.67 16.36
N GLU A 24 1.18 13.20 17.27
CA GLU A 24 -0.14 12.65 17.54
C GLU A 24 -1.15 13.16 16.52
N ALA A 25 -1.86 12.23 15.88
CA ALA A 25 -2.96 12.54 14.99
C ALA A 25 -4.16 13.06 15.80
N PRO A 26 -4.84 14.13 15.37
CA PRO A 26 -6.08 14.58 15.99
C PRO A 26 -7.14 13.48 16.05
N PHE A 27 -7.82 13.38 17.20
CA PHE A 27 -8.89 12.40 17.46
C PHE A 27 -10.31 12.95 17.17
N ASP A 28 -10.40 14.05 16.43
CA ASP A 28 -11.68 14.67 16.09
C ASP A 28 -12.57 13.73 15.28
N ARG A 29 -13.77 13.47 15.80
CA ARG A 29 -14.71 12.53 15.16
C ARG A 29 -15.20 13.08 13.83
N GLY A 30 -15.01 12.29 12.78
CA GLY A 30 -15.49 12.60 11.43
C GLY A 30 -14.75 13.73 10.72
N VAL A 31 -13.63 14.23 11.26
CA VAL A 31 -12.82 15.27 10.62
C VAL A 31 -11.64 14.63 9.91
N CYS A 32 -11.45 15.03 8.65
CA CYS A 32 -10.36 14.60 7.79
C CYS A 32 -9.34 15.72 7.66
N TYR A 33 -8.11 15.46 8.08
CA TYR A 33 -7.00 16.41 7.97
C TYR A 33 -6.02 15.96 6.89
N ALA A 34 -5.47 16.90 6.13
CA ALA A 34 -4.25 16.74 5.35
C ALA A 34 -3.07 17.14 6.23
N VAL A 35 -2.06 16.27 6.29
CA VAL A 35 -0.85 16.47 7.08
C VAL A 35 0.26 16.93 6.16
N GLU A 36 0.77 18.12 6.43
CA GLU A 36 1.95 18.65 5.79
C GLU A 36 3.13 18.42 6.73
N VAL A 37 3.94 17.41 6.42
CA VAL A 37 5.25 17.21 7.04
C VAL A 37 6.17 18.34 6.58
N GLY A 38 6.50 19.23 7.52
CA GLY A 38 7.45 20.32 7.30
C GLY A 38 8.88 19.82 7.16
N ALA A 39 9.85 20.74 7.09
CA ALA A 39 11.27 20.39 7.14
C ALA A 39 11.62 19.66 8.45
N GLU A 40 12.72 18.91 8.47
CA GLU A 40 13.17 18.16 9.65
C GLU A 40 13.17 19.03 10.91
N GLY A 41 12.32 18.67 11.89
CA GLY A 41 12.17 19.39 13.16
C GLY A 41 11.02 20.42 13.22
N GLU A 42 10.32 20.70 12.11
CA GLU A 42 9.11 21.53 12.12
C GLU A 42 7.88 20.69 12.48
N ALA A 43 7.00 21.22 13.34
CA ALA A 43 5.77 20.55 13.71
C ALA A 43 4.89 20.36 12.45
N PRO A 44 4.37 19.14 12.21
CA PRO A 44 3.52 18.90 11.05
C PRO A 44 2.24 19.70 11.15
N ARG A 45 1.79 20.25 10.03
CA ARG A 45 0.58 21.07 9.97
C ARG A 45 -0.61 20.21 9.58
N PHE A 46 -1.68 20.32 10.35
CA PHE A 46 -2.94 19.63 10.10
C PHE A 46 -3.94 20.60 9.46
N ASN A 47 -4.16 20.46 8.15
CA ASN A 47 -5.10 21.26 7.40
C ASN A 47 -6.43 20.51 7.30
N LYS A 48 -7.53 21.09 7.79
CA LYS A 48 -8.84 20.47 7.67
C LYS A 48 -9.29 20.44 6.21
N VAL A 49 -9.49 19.24 5.66
CA VAL A 49 -9.94 19.03 4.27
C VAL A 49 -11.45 18.88 4.20
N ALA A 50 -12.01 18.09 5.13
CA ALA A 50 -13.43 17.82 5.18
C ALA A 50 -13.88 17.49 6.61
N ASP A 51 -15.14 17.74 6.91
CA ASP A 51 -15.83 17.27 8.10
C ASP A 51 -16.94 16.29 7.72
N ASN A 52 -17.57 15.69 8.74
CA ASN A 52 -18.69 14.75 8.60
C ASN A 52 -18.37 13.54 7.71
N GLN A 53 -17.13 13.05 7.76
CA GLN A 53 -16.75 11.81 7.10
C GLN A 53 -17.14 10.64 8.02
N PRO A 54 -18.07 9.74 7.62
CA PRO A 54 -18.57 8.71 8.53
C PRO A 54 -17.59 7.54 8.71
N GLN A 55 -16.69 7.33 7.76
CA GLN A 55 -15.72 6.23 7.75
C GLN A 55 -14.41 6.69 7.09
N ILE A 56 -13.33 5.97 7.41
CA ILE A 56 -11.96 6.32 7.02
C ILE A 56 -11.76 6.37 5.50
N GLU A 57 -12.51 5.56 4.76
CA GLU A 57 -12.46 5.46 3.30
C GLU A 57 -12.97 6.75 2.63
N PHE A 58 -13.93 7.45 3.23
CA PHE A 58 -14.36 8.74 2.69
C PHE A 58 -13.30 9.81 2.93
N CYS A 59 -12.62 9.80 4.08
CA CYS A 59 -11.45 10.67 4.28
C CYS A 59 -10.35 10.37 3.25
N ALA A 60 -10.08 9.09 2.99
CA ALA A 60 -9.13 8.70 1.94
C ALA A 60 -9.55 9.20 0.55
N ALA A 61 -10.83 9.09 0.19
CA ALA A 61 -11.35 9.60 -1.07
C ALA A 61 -11.18 11.14 -1.20
N ARG A 62 -11.40 11.88 -0.11
CA ARG A 62 -11.20 13.34 -0.09
C ARG A 62 -9.74 13.74 -0.23
N LEU A 63 -8.83 13.03 0.42
CA LEU A 63 -7.39 13.26 0.29
C LEU A 63 -6.90 12.94 -1.13
N GLU A 64 -7.41 11.88 -1.76
CA GLU A 64 -7.10 11.57 -3.16
C GLU A 64 -7.63 12.65 -4.12
N GLU A 65 -8.81 13.24 -3.86
CA GLU A 65 -9.31 14.38 -4.62
C GLU A 65 -8.33 15.57 -4.56
N VAL A 66 -7.82 15.87 -3.37
CA VAL A 66 -6.82 16.93 -3.16
C VAL A 66 -5.53 16.63 -3.92
N ARG A 67 -5.02 15.40 -3.85
CA ARG A 67 -3.85 14.96 -4.60
C ARG A 67 -4.02 15.09 -6.11
N LEU A 68 -5.15 14.62 -6.64
CA LEU A 68 -5.47 14.77 -8.07
C LEU A 68 -5.60 16.24 -8.47
N ARG A 69 -6.13 17.10 -7.60
CA ARG A 69 -6.19 18.54 -7.83
C ARG A 69 -4.80 19.15 -7.93
N PHE A 70 -3.88 18.83 -7.02
CA PHE A 70 -2.49 19.29 -7.09
C PHE A 70 -1.78 18.81 -8.35
N LEU A 71 -1.95 17.55 -8.74
CA LEU A 71 -1.38 17.01 -9.97
C LEU A 71 -1.93 17.72 -11.22
N ARG A 72 -3.23 18.05 -11.25
CA ARG A 72 -3.86 18.80 -12.35
C ARG A 72 -3.35 20.24 -12.46
N MET A 73 -2.93 20.84 -11.36
CA MET A 73 -2.32 22.18 -11.33
C MET A 73 -0.83 22.16 -11.70
N GLY A 74 -0.27 21.00 -12.08
CA GLY A 74 1.15 20.86 -12.41
C GLY A 74 2.06 20.60 -11.20
N GLY A 75 1.50 20.27 -10.04
CA GLY A 75 2.26 19.87 -8.86
C GLY A 75 2.99 18.54 -9.07
N SER A 76 4.17 18.39 -8.45
CA SER A 76 4.98 17.16 -8.49
C SER A 76 4.69 16.20 -7.33
N ARG A 77 3.78 16.58 -6.42
CA ARG A 77 3.51 15.85 -5.18
C ARG A 77 2.74 14.56 -5.46
N GLN A 78 3.44 13.43 -5.33
CA GLN A 78 2.89 12.10 -5.65
C GLN A 78 2.28 11.36 -4.47
N GLU A 79 2.54 11.83 -3.25
CA GLU A 79 2.03 11.27 -2.01
C GLU A 79 1.37 12.38 -1.20
N ILE A 80 0.20 12.09 -0.63
CA ILE A 80 -0.46 12.95 0.34
C ILE A 80 -0.64 12.18 1.64
N THR A 81 -0.29 12.82 2.75
CA THR A 81 -0.50 12.31 4.09
C THR A 81 -1.73 12.99 4.67
N GLY A 82 -2.52 12.25 5.42
CA GLY A 82 -3.66 12.78 6.16
C GLY A 82 -3.83 12.06 7.49
N SER A 83 -4.79 12.53 8.27
CA SER A 83 -5.16 11.90 9.53
C SER A 83 -6.67 11.86 9.74
N TYR A 84 -7.12 10.80 10.39
CA TYR A 84 -8.52 10.56 10.73
C TYR A 84 -8.61 9.81 12.05
N GLN A 85 -9.23 10.43 13.05
CA GLN A 85 -9.52 9.82 14.36
C GLN A 85 -8.31 9.10 15.01
N GLY A 86 -7.14 9.74 15.02
CA GLY A 86 -5.93 9.16 15.62
C GLY A 86 -5.16 8.17 14.73
N GLN A 87 -5.56 7.97 13.47
CA GLN A 87 -4.81 7.17 12.50
C GLN A 87 -4.29 8.05 11.36
N PHE A 88 -3.10 7.73 10.87
CA PHE A 88 -2.51 8.34 9.69
C PHE A 88 -2.88 7.57 8.42
N ILE A 89 -3.20 8.32 7.38
CA ILE A 89 -3.56 7.82 6.06
C ILE A 89 -2.52 8.34 5.08
N PHE A 90 -1.86 7.46 4.34
CA PHE A 90 -0.90 7.81 3.30
C PHE A 90 -1.46 7.37 1.96
N ILE A 91 -1.57 8.28 1.01
CA ILE A 91 -2.13 7.99 -0.31
C ILE A 91 -1.09 8.27 -1.37
N ASP A 92 -0.80 7.23 -2.14
CA ASP A 92 0.20 7.26 -3.21
C ASP A 92 -0.40 6.73 -4.54
N ARG A 93 0.47 6.42 -5.51
CA ARG A 93 0.04 5.80 -6.78
C ARG A 93 -0.43 4.36 -6.60
N GLY A 94 0.11 3.61 -5.63
CA GLY A 94 -0.21 2.22 -5.36
C GLY A 94 -1.53 2.01 -4.60
N GLY A 95 -1.94 2.98 -3.78
CA GLY A 95 -3.19 2.91 -3.04
C GLY A 95 -3.19 3.77 -1.79
N VAL A 96 -3.88 3.26 -0.76
CA VAL A 96 -4.08 3.90 0.54
C VAL A 96 -3.48 2.99 1.61
N TRP A 97 -2.59 3.56 2.39
CA TRP A 97 -1.91 2.93 3.50
C TRP A 97 -2.32 3.58 4.81
N LEU A 98 -2.46 2.77 5.85
CA LEU A 98 -2.81 3.21 7.19
C LEU A 98 -1.65 2.96 8.14
N SER A 99 -1.41 3.88 9.06
CA SER A 99 -0.50 3.66 10.19
C SER A 99 -1.04 4.33 11.46
N GLN A 100 -0.55 3.88 12.61
CA GLN A 100 -0.84 4.50 13.90
C GLN A 100 0.10 5.67 14.19
N THR A 101 1.29 5.68 13.59
CA THR A 101 2.28 6.75 13.74
C THR A 101 2.74 7.23 12.36
N LEU A 102 3.37 8.39 12.30
CA LEU A 102 3.80 9.01 11.05
C LEU A 102 4.90 8.17 10.34
N ASP A 103 5.82 7.63 11.13
CA ASP A 103 7.01 6.88 10.68
C ASP A 103 6.92 5.37 10.96
N GLY A 104 5.77 4.90 11.45
CA GLY A 104 5.57 3.50 11.84
C GLY A 104 5.26 2.56 10.68
N GLY A 105 5.03 1.30 11.03
CA GLY A 105 4.60 0.27 10.08
C GLY A 105 3.30 0.66 9.38
N ARG A 106 3.31 0.64 8.05
CA ARG A 106 2.16 1.00 7.21
C ARG A 106 1.47 -0.25 6.66
N PHE A 107 0.14 -0.32 6.75
CA PHE A 107 -0.67 -1.44 6.25
C PHE A 107 -1.51 -0.99 5.06
N ASN A 108 -1.55 -1.80 4.01
CA ASN A 108 -2.33 -1.47 2.81
C ASN A 108 -3.83 -1.73 3.08
N ALA A 109 -4.62 -0.67 3.15
CA ALA A 109 -6.07 -0.76 3.32
C ALA A 109 -6.79 -0.86 1.97
N MET A 110 -6.36 -0.06 1.00
CA MET A 110 -6.94 -0.07 -0.34
C MET A 110 -5.83 -0.06 -1.37
N ALA A 111 -5.92 -0.93 -2.37
CA ALA A 111 -4.97 -0.96 -3.48
C ALA A 111 -5.66 -0.47 -4.77
N ARG A 112 -4.89 0.15 -5.66
CA ARG A 112 -5.36 0.37 -7.03
C ARG A 112 -5.40 -0.96 -7.76
N THR A 113 -6.58 -1.26 -8.29
CA THR A 113 -6.78 -2.40 -9.18
C THR A 113 -6.27 -2.03 -10.59
N GLY A 114 -6.08 -3.02 -11.48
CA GLY A 114 -5.58 -2.79 -12.84
C GLY A 114 -6.46 -1.89 -13.71
N ASP A 115 -7.70 -1.64 -13.28
CA ASP A 115 -8.65 -0.67 -13.84
C ASP A 115 -8.53 0.74 -13.21
N GLY A 116 -7.58 0.95 -12.30
CA GLY A 116 -7.31 2.23 -11.64
C GLY A 116 -8.21 2.58 -10.46
N ARG A 117 -9.20 1.73 -10.13
CA ARG A 117 -10.12 1.95 -9.00
C ARG A 117 -9.47 1.55 -7.68
N LEU A 118 -9.76 2.31 -6.61
CA LEU A 118 -9.43 1.89 -5.25
C LEU A 118 -10.39 0.78 -4.83
N ALA A 119 -9.85 -0.41 -4.61
CA ALA A 119 -10.57 -1.52 -4.05
C ALA A 119 -10.02 -1.82 -2.67
N ASN A 120 -10.91 -2.16 -1.73
CA ASN A 120 -10.50 -2.70 -0.45
C ASN A 120 -9.61 -3.92 -0.72
N ARG A 121 -8.36 -3.86 -0.26
CA ARG A 121 -7.48 -5.01 -0.39
C ARG A 121 -7.98 -6.02 0.64
N PRO A 122 -8.31 -7.27 0.25
CA PRO A 122 -8.56 -8.28 1.26
C PRO A 122 -7.31 -8.33 2.14
N THR A 123 -7.50 -8.25 3.46
CA THR A 123 -6.41 -8.43 4.43
C THR A 123 -5.52 -9.58 3.98
N PRO A 124 -4.20 -9.53 4.20
CA PRO A 124 -3.35 -10.69 3.96
C PRO A 124 -3.83 -11.80 4.88
N SER A 125 -4.81 -12.58 4.41
CA SER A 125 -5.18 -13.84 5.00
C SER A 125 -3.90 -14.64 4.95
N ARG A 126 -3.36 -14.94 6.14
CA ARG A 126 -2.26 -15.87 6.38
C ARG A 126 -2.32 -16.95 5.30
N THR A 127 -1.37 -16.87 4.39
CA THR A 127 -1.33 -17.49 3.06
C THR A 127 -2.16 -18.77 2.99
N ARG A 128 -3.37 -18.72 2.40
CA ARG A 128 -3.84 -19.94 1.72
C ARG A 128 -2.91 -20.09 0.51
N PRO A 129 -2.16 -21.19 0.39
CA PRO A 129 -1.24 -21.36 -0.73
C PRO A 129 -2.04 -21.16 -2.01
N HIS A 130 -1.51 -20.33 -2.90
CA HIS A 130 -2.02 -20.18 -4.26
C HIS A 130 -2.15 -21.58 -4.85
N ARG A 131 -3.39 -22.10 -4.94
CA ARG A 131 -3.65 -23.32 -5.69
C ARG A 131 -3.40 -22.95 -7.14
N PRO A 132 -2.38 -23.51 -7.82
CA PRO A 132 -2.17 -23.19 -9.23
C PRO A 132 -3.46 -23.53 -9.98
N ARG A 133 -3.95 -22.58 -10.78
CA ARG A 133 -5.05 -22.89 -11.70
C ARG A 133 -4.58 -24.05 -12.58
N PRO A 134 -5.35 -25.14 -12.73
CA PRO A 134 -4.95 -26.22 -13.61
C PRO A 134 -4.74 -25.63 -15.00
N ARG A 135 -3.51 -25.74 -15.51
CA ARG A 135 -3.16 -25.44 -16.90
C ARG A 135 -4.10 -26.29 -17.74
N ARG A 136 -5.07 -25.66 -18.41
CA ARG A 136 -5.95 -26.35 -19.36
C ARG A 136 -5.06 -26.78 -20.51
N ASN A 137 -4.55 -28.01 -20.45
CA ASN A 137 -3.69 -28.58 -21.47
C ASN A 137 -4.49 -28.61 -22.77
N ARG A 138 -4.11 -27.77 -23.73
CA ARG A 138 -4.73 -27.63 -25.05
C ARG A 138 -4.55 -28.89 -25.93
N THR A 139 -3.81 -29.87 -25.44
CA THR A 139 -3.36 -31.07 -26.16
C THR A 139 -4.42 -32.16 -26.31
N ASN A 140 -5.52 -32.14 -25.56
CA ASN A 140 -6.52 -33.21 -25.64
C ASN A 140 -7.55 -33.04 -26.76
N VAL A 141 -7.67 -31.86 -27.39
CA VAL A 141 -8.58 -31.70 -28.53
C VAL A 141 -7.94 -32.21 -29.82
N GLU A 142 -6.62 -32.04 -29.98
CA GLU A 142 -5.91 -32.47 -31.20
C GLU A 142 -5.67 -33.99 -31.23
N GLN A 143 -5.44 -34.63 -30.08
CA GLN A 143 -5.30 -36.09 -30.00
C GLN A 143 -6.63 -36.84 -30.23
N ALA A 144 -7.76 -36.24 -29.88
CA ALA A 144 -9.07 -36.84 -30.16
C ALA A 144 -9.37 -36.87 -31.68
N ILE A 145 -8.91 -35.87 -32.43
CA ILE A 145 -9.16 -35.78 -33.88
C ILE A 145 -8.24 -36.75 -34.65
N CYS A 146 -7.00 -36.96 -34.20
CA CYS A 146 -6.07 -37.86 -34.88
C CYS A 146 -6.38 -39.36 -34.64
N GLY A 147 -6.91 -39.72 -33.45
CA GLY A 147 -7.30 -41.10 -33.14
C GLY A 147 -8.51 -41.62 -33.91
N LEU A 148 -9.43 -40.74 -34.33
CA LEU A 148 -10.61 -41.11 -35.12
C LEU A 148 -10.29 -41.40 -36.59
N ARG A 149 -9.25 -40.77 -37.17
CA ARG A 149 -8.82 -41.05 -38.56
C ARG A 149 -8.16 -42.41 -38.72
N HIS A 150 -7.41 -42.89 -37.72
CA HIS A 150 -6.77 -44.21 -37.81
C HIS A 150 -7.74 -45.39 -37.73
N LYS A 151 -8.85 -45.27 -36.99
CA LYS A 151 -9.87 -46.34 -36.94
C LYS A 151 -10.75 -46.43 -38.20
N ALA A 152 -10.92 -45.33 -38.93
CA ALA A 152 -11.69 -45.34 -40.19
C ALA A 152 -10.92 -46.00 -41.35
N GLY A 153 -9.60 -45.81 -41.43
CA GLY A 153 -8.77 -46.43 -42.48
C GLY A 153 -8.65 -47.96 -42.37
N ALA A 154 -8.67 -48.52 -41.16
CA ALA A 154 -8.53 -49.96 -40.96
C ALA A 154 -9.81 -50.78 -41.26
N ARG A 155 -10.98 -50.15 -41.36
CA ARG A 155 -12.24 -50.85 -41.70
C ARG A 155 -12.50 -50.98 -43.20
N LEU A 156 -11.88 -50.15 -44.05
CA LEU A 156 -12.06 -50.24 -45.51
C LEU A 156 -11.12 -51.25 -46.19
N SER A 157 -10.05 -51.70 -45.52
CA SER A 157 -9.14 -52.72 -46.10
C SER A 157 -9.59 -54.17 -45.88
N LYS A 158 -10.71 -54.42 -45.17
CA LYS A 158 -11.22 -55.77 -44.87
C LYS A 158 -12.53 -56.11 -45.59
N ALA A 159 -12.95 -55.26 -46.53
CA ALA A 159 -14.18 -55.39 -47.31
C ALA A 159 -13.92 -55.36 -48.83
N ARG A 160 -12.75 -55.84 -49.27
CA ARG A 160 -12.45 -56.14 -50.67
C ARG A 160 -11.73 -57.48 -50.74
#